data_AF-A0A377C895-F1
#
_entry.id   AF-A0A377C895-F1
#
_cell.length_a   1.000
_cell.length_b   1.000
_cell.length_c   1.000
_cell.angle_alpha   90.00
_cell.angle_beta   90.00
_cell.angle_gamma   90.00
#
_symmetry.space_group_name_H-M   'P 1'
#
loop_
_entity.id
_entity.type
_entity.pdbx_description
1 polymer ?
#
loop_
_entity_poly.entity_id
_entity_poly.type
_entity_poly.pdbx_seq_one_letter_code
_entity_poly.pdbx_strand_id
1 'polypeptide(L)'
;MVLRGLYQDRELAKQGLLDALHKYGCLPKRAGHKASLMSMTPTLNRGLQRYIADSNSALLGLQPEDWLDMAEPVNIPGTSYQYKKLAAQALRNA
;
A
#
# COMPACT_ATOMS: atom_id res chain seq x y z
N MET A 1 -15.19 -9.52 -17.35
CA MET A 1 -15.91 -9.75 -16.08
C MET A 1 -14.97 -9.76 -14.87
N VAL A 2 -13.85 -10.50 -14.92
CA VAL A 2 -12.84 -10.59 -13.84
C VAL A 2 -12.28 -9.24 -13.40
N LEU A 3 -11.85 -8.39 -14.35
CA LEU A 3 -11.24 -7.09 -14.02
C LEU A 3 -12.17 -6.17 -13.21
N ARG A 4 -13.46 -6.16 -13.54
CA ARG A 4 -14.47 -5.37 -12.82
C ARG A 4 -14.62 -5.87 -11.37
N GLY A 5 -14.59 -7.19 -11.17
CA GLY A 5 -14.59 -7.79 -9.83
C GLY A 5 -13.38 -7.36 -9.01
N LEU A 6 -12.17 -7.44 -9.59
CA LEU A 6 -10.94 -7.02 -8.90
C LEU A 6 -10.96 -5.55 -8.47
N TYR A 7 -11.53 -4.65 -9.29
CA TYR A 7 -11.71 -3.26 -8.89
C TYR A 7 -12.69 -3.09 -7.72
N GLN A 8 -13.80 -3.84 -7.73
CA GLN A 8 -14.78 -3.80 -6.65
C GLN A 8 -14.19 -4.34 -5.35
N ASP A 9 -13.53 -5.49 -5.40
CA ASP A 9 -12.85 -6.09 -4.25
C ASP A 9 -11.80 -5.16 -3.68
N ARG A 10 -11.04 -4.48 -4.55
CA ARG A 10 -10.05 -3.47 -4.13
C ARG A 10 -10.70 -2.30 -3.40
N GLU A 11 -11.81 -1.75 -3.88
CA GLU A 11 -12.48 -0.63 -3.20
C GLU A 11 -13.08 -1.05 -1.85
N LEU A 12 -13.63 -2.27 -1.75
CA LEU A 12 -14.09 -2.83 -0.48
C LEU A 12 -12.93 -3.03 0.51
N ALA A 13 -11.82 -3.60 0.05
CA ALA A 13 -10.63 -3.81 0.87
C ALA A 13 -10.03 -2.48 1.36
N LYS A 14 -9.95 -1.46 0.50
CA LYS A 14 -9.50 -0.12 0.86
C LYS A 14 -10.37 0.49 1.96
N GLN A 15 -11.69 0.36 1.85
CA GLN A 15 -12.61 0.88 2.86
C GLN A 15 -12.46 0.14 4.19
N GLY A 16 -12.45 -1.20 4.16
CA GLY A 16 -12.29 -2.00 5.38
C GLY A 16 -10.94 -1.75 6.08
N LEU A 17 -9.87 -1.54 5.32
CA LEU A 17 -8.57 -1.17 5.86
C LEU A 17 -8.62 0.23 6.50
N LEU A 18 -9.22 1.22 5.84
CA LEU A 18 -9.39 2.56 6.41
C LEU A 18 -10.20 2.53 7.72
N ASP A 19 -11.26 1.73 7.76
CA ASP A 19 -12.09 1.56 8.96
C ASP A 19 -11.28 0.94 10.09
N ALA A 20 -10.44 -0.06 9.80
CA ALA A 20 -9.53 -0.64 10.78
C ALA A 20 -8.51 0.39 11.30
N LEU A 21 -7.90 1.18 10.42
CA LEU A 21 -6.94 2.21 10.83
C LEU A 21 -7.56 3.22 11.82
N HIS A 22 -8.82 3.61 11.60
CA HIS A 22 -9.55 4.46 12.54
C HIS A 22 -9.89 3.72 13.84
N LYS A 23 -10.39 2.49 13.74
CA LYS A 23 -10.78 1.66 14.89
C LYS A 23 -9.63 1.43 15.87
N TYR A 24 -8.41 1.23 15.36
CA TYR A 24 -7.22 0.98 16.17
C TYR A 24 -6.40 2.24 16.46
N GLY A 25 -6.92 3.43 16.11
CA GLY A 25 -6.27 4.71 16.44
C GLY A 25 -5.00 5.01 15.66
N CYS A 26 -4.77 4.34 14.53
CA CYS A 26 -3.62 4.56 13.66
C CYS A 26 -3.73 5.83 12.82
N LEU A 27 -4.91 6.47 12.79
CA LEU A 27 -5.17 7.74 12.11
C LEU A 27 -5.73 8.80 13.05
N PRO A 28 -5.44 10.09 12.81
CA PRO A 28 -6.07 11.16 13.55
C PRO A 28 -7.56 11.25 13.19
N LYS A 29 -8.41 11.63 14.15
CA LYS A 29 -9.87 11.74 13.97
C LYS A 29 -10.31 12.63 12.81
N ARG A 30 -9.47 13.59 12.40
CA ARG A 30 -9.72 14.49 11.26
C ARG A 30 -9.49 13.85 9.90
N ALA A 31 -8.86 12.68 9.83
CA ALA A 31 -8.66 11.99 8.56
C ALA A 31 -10.02 11.55 7.98
N GLY A 32 -10.12 11.51 6.66
CA GLY A 32 -11.33 11.05 5.98
C GLY A 32 -11.69 9.61 6.37
N HIS A 33 -12.98 9.29 6.27
CA HIS A 33 -13.53 7.95 6.58
C HIS A 33 -14.08 7.25 5.34
N LYS A 34 -13.92 7.83 4.14
CA LYS A 34 -14.38 7.26 2.88
C LYS A 34 -13.19 7.09 1.93
N ALA A 35 -12.74 5.85 1.78
CA ALA A 35 -11.51 5.52 1.06
C ALA A 35 -11.57 5.90 -0.42
N SER A 36 -12.76 5.87 -1.04
CA SER A 36 -12.96 6.27 -2.44
C SER A 36 -12.74 7.76 -2.70
N LEU A 37 -12.74 8.60 -1.65
CA LEU A 37 -12.52 10.05 -1.74
C LEU A 37 -11.12 10.46 -1.25
N MET A 38 -10.27 9.49 -0.93
CA MET A 38 -8.94 9.72 -0.39
C MET A 38 -7.87 9.26 -1.37
N SER A 39 -6.87 10.11 -1.58
CA SER A 39 -5.60 9.73 -2.19
C SER A 39 -4.61 9.27 -1.13
N MET A 40 -3.51 8.66 -1.56
CA MET A 40 -2.39 8.40 -0.67
C MET A 40 -1.82 9.72 -0.13
N THR A 41 -1.54 9.76 1.17
CA THR A 41 -0.94 10.92 1.85
C THR A 41 0.08 10.44 2.88
N PRO A 42 1.04 11.28 3.31
CA PRO A 42 1.99 10.90 4.37
C PRO A 42 1.32 10.49 5.68
N THR A 43 0.12 11.02 5.96
CA THR A 43 -0.66 10.62 7.16
C THR A 43 -1.23 9.22 6.99
N LEU A 44 -1.77 8.90 5.81
CA LEU A 44 -2.30 7.58 5.52
C LEU A 44 -1.19 6.52 5.46
N ASN A 45 -0.08 6.84 4.78
CA ASN A 45 1.10 5.98 4.70
C ASN A 45 1.61 5.61 6.11
N ARG A 46 1.87 6.62 6.96
CA ARG A 46 2.29 6.37 8.34
C ARG A 46 1.26 5.56 9.14
N GLY A 47 -0.03 5.81 8.93
CA GLY A 47 -1.10 5.05 9.59
C GLY A 47 -1.06 3.56 9.22
N LEU A 48 -0.82 3.23 7.95
CA LEU A 48 -0.66 1.85 7.48
C LEU A 48 0.55 1.16 8.13
N GLN A 49 1.70 1.82 8.14
CA GLN A 49 2.90 1.28 8.81
C GLN A 49 2.70 1.12 10.31
N ARG A 50 1.98 2.06 10.95
CA ARG A 50 1.67 1.98 12.37
C ARG A 50 0.76 0.81 12.71
N TYR A 51 -0.23 0.54 11.87
CA TYR A 51 -1.17 -0.56 12.06
C TYR A 51 -0.50 -1.93 12.12
N ILE A 52 0.47 -2.19 11.25
CA ILE A 52 1.25 -3.42 11.28
C ILE A 52 2.27 -3.44 12.43
N ALA A 53 2.86 -2.28 12.76
CA ALA A 53 3.82 -2.15 13.85
C ALA A 53 3.19 -2.36 15.24
N ASP A 54 1.91 -2.00 15.40
CA ASP A 54 1.14 -2.20 16.64
C ASP A 54 0.52 -3.63 16.71
N SER A 55 0.78 -4.49 15.73
CA SER A 55 0.30 -5.89 15.74
C SER A 55 1.10 -6.76 16.72
N ASN A 56 0.54 -7.92 17.09
CA ASN A 56 1.24 -8.89 17.95
C ASN A 56 2.23 -9.79 17.18
N SER A 57 2.78 -9.31 16.07
CA SER A 57 3.74 -10.06 15.26
C SER A 57 5.13 -9.96 15.88
N ALA A 58 5.86 -11.08 15.96
CA ALA A 58 7.20 -11.09 16.54
C ALA A 58 8.25 -10.34 15.68
N LEU A 59 8.01 -10.25 14.37
CA LEU A 59 8.88 -9.57 13.42
C LEU A 59 8.06 -8.62 12.55
N LEU A 60 8.65 -7.46 12.25
CA LEU A 60 8.11 -6.45 11.36
C LEU A 60 9.08 -6.23 10.20
N GLY A 61 8.61 -6.45 8.97
CA GLY A 61 9.32 -6.08 7.76
C GLY A 61 8.72 -4.81 7.17
N LEU A 62 9.57 -3.83 6.84
CA LEU A 62 9.17 -2.59 6.17
C LEU A 62 9.89 -2.49 4.82
N GLN A 63 9.15 -2.09 3.80
CA GLN A 63 9.70 -1.87 2.46
C GLN A 63 10.20 -0.43 2.36
N PRO A 64 11.48 -0.18 1.99
CA PRO A 64 12.01 1.17 1.82
C PRO A 64 11.23 2.00 0.78
N GLU A 65 10.60 1.34 -0.19
CA GLU A 65 9.73 1.97 -1.19
C GLU A 65 8.56 2.75 -0.56
N ASP A 66 8.01 2.26 0.56
CA ASP A 66 6.94 2.94 1.30
C ASP A 66 7.44 4.19 2.04
N TRP A 67 8.72 4.23 2.45
CA TRP A 67 9.31 5.43 3.04
C TRP A 67 9.56 6.52 2.01
N LEU A 68 9.78 6.11 0.77
CA LEU A 68 10.03 6.99 -0.37
C LEU A 68 8.74 7.39 -1.10
N ASP A 69 7.56 6.95 -0.63
CA ASP A 69 6.26 7.14 -1.29
C ASP A 69 6.28 6.71 -2.78
N MET A 70 7.02 5.64 -3.10
CA MET A 70 7.14 5.14 -4.47
C MET A 70 5.84 4.48 -4.94
N ALA A 71 5.30 4.95 -6.08
CA ALA A 71 4.07 4.42 -6.65
C ALA A 71 4.29 3.24 -7.63
N GLU A 72 5.47 3.17 -8.25
CA GLU A 72 5.80 2.16 -9.26
C GLU A 72 6.25 0.84 -8.59
N PRO A 73 5.72 -0.32 -9.01
CA PRO A 73 6.10 -1.60 -8.44
C PRO A 73 7.50 -2.04 -8.91
N VAL A 74 8.29 -2.69 -8.05
CA VAL A 74 9.60 -3.21 -8.46
C VAL A 74 9.53 -4.39 -9.44
N ASN A 75 8.40 -5.11 -9.44
CA ASN A 75 8.15 -6.30 -10.27
C ASN A 75 6.63 -6.52 -10.46
N ILE A 76 6.21 -6.89 -11.67
CA ILE A 76 4.85 -7.34 -11.98
C ILE A 76 4.89 -8.85 -12.32
N PRO A 77 4.32 -9.73 -11.49
CA PRO A 77 4.28 -11.17 -11.77
C PRO A 77 3.65 -11.48 -13.14
N GLY A 78 4.17 -12.51 -13.83
CA GLY A 78 3.68 -12.90 -15.16
C GLY A 78 4.20 -12.04 -16.32
N THR A 79 5.10 -11.09 -16.07
CA THR A 79 5.77 -10.29 -17.11
C THR A 79 7.22 -10.73 -17.31
N SER A 80 7.70 -10.64 -18.55
CA SER A 80 9.09 -10.92 -18.93
C SER A 80 9.75 -9.66 -19.48
N TYR A 81 9.28 -9.17 -20.63
CA TYR A 81 9.83 -7.96 -21.30
C TYR A 81 8.87 -6.77 -21.23
N GLN A 82 7.61 -7.00 -20.85
CA GLN A 82 6.55 -5.99 -20.84
C GLN A 82 6.72 -4.95 -19.72
N TYR A 83 7.44 -5.31 -18.64
CA TYR A 83 7.72 -4.40 -17.53
C TYR A 83 9.21 -4.45 -17.16
N LYS A 84 9.83 -3.28 -17.04
CA LYS A 84 11.24 -3.19 -16.62
C LYS A 84 11.32 -3.26 -15.10
N LYS A 85 11.78 -4.40 -14.58
CA LYS A 85 12.00 -4.60 -13.14
C LYS A 85 13.10 -3.69 -12.61
N LEU A 86 12.94 -3.15 -11.40
CA LEU A 86 13.91 -2.26 -10.77
C LEU A 86 15.29 -2.94 -10.57
N ALA A 87 15.31 -4.21 -10.18
CA ALA A 87 16.56 -4.99 -10.06
C ALA A 87 17.34 -5.06 -11.39
N ALA A 88 16.63 -5.18 -12.52
CA ALA A 88 17.26 -5.14 -13.83
C ALA A 88 17.73 -3.73 -14.22
N GLN A 89 17.16 -2.67 -13.63
CA GLN A 89 17.64 -1.30 -13.77
C GLN A 89 18.95 -1.10 -13.00
N ALA A 90 19.04 -1.61 -11.77
CA ALA A 90 20.22 -1.49 -10.92
C ALA A 90 21.46 -2.16 -11.54
N LEU A 91 21.30 -3.37 -12.11
CA LEU A 91 22.38 -4.07 -12.82
C LEU A 91 22.83 -3.39 -14.13
N ARG A 92 22.01 -2.53 -14.72
CA ARG A 92 22.38 -1.75 -15.91
C ARG A 92 23.12 -0.44 -15.57
N ASN A 93 23.02 0.01 -14.32
CA ASN A 93 23.59 1.26 -13.84
C ASN A 93 24.82 1.02 -12.93
N ALA A 94 25.27 -0.24 -12.80
CA ALA A 94 26.48 -0.66 -12.10
C ALA A 94 27.57 -0.98 -13.13
#